data_AF-A0A6A3D7T9-F1
#
_entry.id   AF-A0A6A3D7T9-F1
#
_cell.length_a   1.000
_cell.length_b   1.000
_cell.length_c   1.000
_cell.angle_alpha   90.00
_cell.angle_beta   90.00
_cell.angle_gamma   90.00
#
_symmetry.space_group_name_H-M   'P 1'
#
loop_
_entity.id
_entity.type
_entity.pdbx_description
1 polymer ?
#
loop_
_entity_poly.entity_id
_entity_poly.type
_entity_poly.pdbx_seq_one_letter_code
_entity_poly.pdbx_strand_id
1 'polypeptide(L)'
;MDLAETDVDARILAYFQKVKQVVLEQGLEDVFSGDDGEKEKCKRLVSCLAPPVLKADVKTAVRWTDKAVAKSMQKLYTLVYDKAVAHERHFQQNKRQRMMAKVKDKSKDSSASTKSGRAGTAAAQPKK
;
A
#
# COMPACT_ATOMS: atom_id res chain seq x y z
N MET A 1 4.31 -13.57 1.16
CA MET A 1 4.37 -12.59 0.05
C MET A 1 5.69 -11.86 0.16
N ASP A 2 6.36 -11.62 -0.96
CA ASP A 2 7.60 -10.84 -0.98
C ASP A 2 7.28 -9.34 -1.07
N LEU A 3 7.64 -8.57 -0.04
CA LEU A 3 7.38 -7.13 0.00
C LEU A 3 8.50 -6.30 -0.64
N ALA A 4 9.63 -6.92 -0.99
CA ALA A 4 10.69 -6.27 -1.76
C ALA A 4 10.30 -6.14 -3.23
N GLU A 5 9.46 -7.03 -3.74
CA GLU A 5 8.89 -6.94 -5.09
C GLU A 5 7.99 -5.70 -5.20
N THR A 6 8.38 -4.78 -6.09
CA THR A 6 7.70 -3.50 -6.31
C THR A 6 6.54 -3.62 -7.28
N ASP A 7 6.61 -4.59 -8.20
CA ASP A 7 5.51 -4.86 -9.12
C ASP A 7 4.40 -5.62 -8.38
N VAL A 8 3.23 -5.00 -8.27
CA VAL A 8 2.09 -5.56 -7.54
C VAL A 8 1.64 -6.88 -8.17
N ASP A 9 1.61 -6.95 -9.49
CA ASP A 9 1.11 -8.09 -10.25
C ASP A 9 2.04 -9.29 -10.04
N ALA A 10 3.34 -9.09 -10.22
CA ALA A 10 4.36 -10.11 -9.98
C ALA A 10 4.33 -10.60 -8.52
N ARG A 11 4.23 -9.68 -7.56
CA ARG A 11 4.17 -10.00 -6.13
C ARG A 11 2.97 -10.87 -5.76
N ILE A 12 1.79 -10.54 -6.30
CA ILE A 12 0.55 -11.27 -6.03
C ILE A 12 0.59 -12.63 -6.73
N LEU A 13 1.00 -12.66 -8.00
CA LEU A 13 1.09 -13.89 -8.77
C LEU A 13 2.07 -14.89 -8.13
N ALA A 14 3.28 -14.44 -7.79
CA ALA A 14 4.29 -15.27 -7.13
C ALA A 14 3.79 -15.81 -5.78
N TYR A 15 3.04 -15.01 -5.02
CA TYR A 15 2.45 -15.46 -3.77
C TYR A 15 1.44 -16.61 -3.97
N PHE A 16 0.55 -16.51 -4.95
CA PHE A 16 -0.44 -17.56 -5.24
C PHE A 16 0.21 -18.81 -5.84
N GLN A 17 1.23 -18.65 -6.68
CA GLN A 17 2.03 -19.77 -7.20
C GLN A 17 2.76 -20.51 -6.07
N LYS A 18 3.35 -19.78 -5.12
CA LYS A 18 4.02 -20.37 -3.96
C LYS A 18 3.08 -21.21 -3.09
N VAL A 19 1.81 -20.83 -2.97
CA VAL A 19 0.82 -21.66 -2.25
C VAL A 19 0.62 -23.00 -2.97
N LYS A 20 0.49 -23.01 -4.30
CA LYS A 20 0.38 -24.25 -5.07
C LYS A 20 1.63 -25.13 -4.93
N GLN A 21 2.81 -24.51 -5.03
CA GLN A 21 4.09 -25.19 -4.88
C GLN A 21 4.24 -25.84 -3.50
N VAL A 22 3.92 -25.13 -2.42
CA VAL A 22 3.99 -25.67 -1.06
C VAL A 22 3.01 -26.83 -0.85
N VAL A 23 1.80 -26.75 -1.42
CA VAL A 23 0.84 -27.86 -1.35
C VAL A 23 1.38 -29.11 -2.02
N LEU A 24 2.01 -28.96 -3.20
CA LEU A 24 2.62 -30.06 -3.94
C LEU A 24 3.84 -30.64 -3.20
N GLU A 25 4.78 -29.79 -2.78
CA GLU A 25 6.03 -30.21 -2.10
C GLU A 25 5.78 -30.94 -0.77
N GLN A 26 4.68 -30.62 -0.10
CA GLN A 26 4.31 -31.23 1.17
C GLN A 26 3.33 -32.40 1.02
N GLY A 27 2.96 -32.77 -0.21
CA GLY A 27 2.01 -33.85 -0.47
C GLY A 27 0.61 -33.59 0.12
N LEU A 28 0.19 -32.32 0.18
CA LEU A 28 -1.09 -31.90 0.77
C LEU A 28 -2.22 -31.79 -0.27
N GLU A 29 -2.03 -32.33 -1.46
CA GLU A 29 -2.98 -32.23 -2.56
C GLU A 29 -4.32 -32.86 -2.20
N ASP A 30 -4.29 -34.08 -1.63
CA ASP A 30 -5.48 -34.80 -1.17
C ASP A 30 -6.18 -34.08 0.00
N VAL A 31 -5.41 -33.52 0.93
CA VAL A 31 -5.91 -32.77 2.09
C VAL A 31 -6.72 -31.56 1.66
N PHE A 32 -6.30 -30.93 0.57
CA PHE A 32 -6.98 -29.77 0.02
C PHE A 32 -7.76 -30.05 -1.27
N SER A 33 -8.18 -31.30 -1.47
CA SER A 33 -9.08 -31.69 -2.55
C SER A 33 -10.55 -31.37 -2.19
N GLY A 34 -11.40 -31.25 -3.22
CA GLY A 34 -12.83 -30.96 -3.06
C GLY A 34 -13.15 -29.57 -2.47
N ASP A 35 -14.45 -29.34 -2.25
CA ASP A 35 -14.98 -28.03 -1.85
C ASP A 35 -14.46 -27.55 -0.49
N ASP A 36 -14.32 -28.45 0.48
CA ASP A 36 -13.84 -28.10 1.81
C ASP A 36 -12.32 -27.86 1.82
N GLY A 37 -11.58 -28.62 1.01
CA GLY A 37 -10.17 -28.37 0.75
C GLY A 37 -9.93 -27.00 0.13
N GLU A 38 -10.71 -26.61 -0.88
CA GLU A 38 -10.59 -25.30 -1.51
C GLU A 38 -10.91 -24.13 -0.55
N LYS A 39 -11.94 -24.29 0.29
CA LYS A 39 -12.23 -23.32 1.36
C LYS A 39 -11.07 -23.16 2.33
N GLU A 40 -10.44 -24.27 2.73
CA GLU A 40 -9.34 -24.21 3.68
C GLU A 40 -8.05 -23.66 3.04
N LYS A 41 -7.80 -23.92 1.74
CA LYS A 41 -6.76 -23.20 0.96
C LYS A 41 -6.98 -21.68 1.02
N CYS A 42 -8.20 -21.24 0.71
CA CYS A 42 -8.56 -19.81 0.71
C CYS A 42 -8.32 -19.18 2.09
N LYS A 43 -8.81 -19.82 3.15
CA LYS A 43 -8.64 -19.35 4.53
C LYS A 43 -7.18 -19.29 4.95
N ARG A 44 -6.39 -20.32 4.64
CA ARG A 44 -4.95 -20.35 4.94
C ARG A 44 -4.21 -19.25 4.17
N LEU A 45 -4.51 -19.06 2.90
CA LEU A 45 -3.93 -18.00 2.07
C LEU A 45 -4.21 -16.61 2.66
N VAL A 46 -5.46 -16.32 3.01
CA VAL A 46 -5.82 -15.04 3.64
C VAL A 46 -5.12 -14.85 4.98
N SER A 47 -4.97 -15.92 5.77
CA SER A 47 -4.29 -15.85 7.08
C SER A 47 -2.81 -15.48 6.97
N CYS A 48 -2.16 -15.84 5.86
CA CYS A 48 -0.75 -15.61 5.59
C CYS A 48 -0.47 -14.36 4.71
N LEU A 49 -1.51 -13.58 4.38
CA LEU A 49 -1.32 -12.34 3.62
C LEU A 49 -0.46 -11.32 4.39
N ALA A 50 0.39 -10.66 3.63
CA ALA A 50 1.12 -9.46 4.01
C ALA A 50 0.90 -8.41 2.91
N PRO A 51 1.01 -7.11 3.18
CA PRO A 51 1.15 -6.50 4.51
C PRO A 51 -0.11 -6.66 5.38
N PRO A 52 -0.04 -6.40 6.71
CA PRO A 52 -1.17 -6.58 7.63
C PRO A 52 -2.43 -5.80 7.25
N VAL A 53 -2.27 -4.62 6.63
CA VAL A 53 -3.38 -3.78 6.16
C VAL A 53 -4.15 -4.46 5.03
N LEU A 54 -3.44 -5.05 4.05
CA LEU A 54 -4.06 -5.84 2.98
C LEU A 54 -4.80 -7.05 3.55
N LYS A 55 -4.17 -7.76 4.48
CA LYS A 55 -4.80 -8.90 5.17
C LYS A 55 -6.10 -8.51 5.87
N ALA A 56 -6.11 -7.40 6.61
CA ALA A 56 -7.29 -6.94 7.34
C ALA A 56 -8.44 -6.56 6.39
N ASP A 57 -8.13 -5.87 5.30
CA ASP A 57 -9.11 -5.44 4.30
C ASP A 57 -9.72 -6.66 3.57
N VAL A 58 -8.88 -7.60 3.12
CA VAL A 58 -9.34 -8.85 2.49
C VAL A 58 -10.19 -9.69 3.46
N LYS A 59 -9.77 -9.84 4.74
CA LYS A 59 -10.59 -10.56 5.74
C LYS A 59 -11.95 -9.92 5.95
N THR A 60 -12.04 -8.59 5.90
CA THR A 60 -13.29 -7.85 6.06
C THR A 60 -14.18 -8.05 4.82
N ALA A 61 -13.63 -7.93 3.62
CA ALA A 61 -14.35 -8.15 2.37
C ALA A 61 -14.89 -9.58 2.23
N VAL A 62 -14.08 -10.58 2.57
CA VAL A 62 -14.50 -12.00 2.54
C VAL A 62 -15.63 -12.28 3.55
N ARG A 63 -15.62 -11.62 4.70
CA ARG A 63 -16.64 -11.81 5.75
C ARG A 63 -17.98 -11.16 5.39
N TRP A 64 -17.95 -9.95 4.83
CA TRP A 64 -19.13 -9.09 4.75
C TRP A 64 -19.62 -8.81 3.33
N THR A 65 -18.79 -8.99 2.30
CA THR A 65 -19.12 -8.58 0.93
C THR A 65 -19.46 -9.75 0.04
N ASP A 66 -18.58 -10.76 -0.07
CA ASP A 66 -18.83 -11.90 -0.95
C ASP A 66 -18.32 -13.21 -0.33
N LYS A 67 -19.27 -14.02 0.17
CA LYS A 67 -18.99 -15.34 0.74
C LYS A 67 -18.51 -16.35 -0.30
N ALA A 68 -18.77 -16.12 -1.60
CA ALA A 68 -18.29 -17.00 -2.66
C ALA A 68 -16.77 -16.88 -2.86
N VAL A 69 -16.18 -15.74 -2.50
CA VAL A 69 -14.71 -15.56 -2.53
C VAL A 69 -14.01 -16.52 -1.55
N ALA A 70 -14.64 -16.82 -0.42
CA ALA A 70 -14.10 -17.76 0.57
C ALA A 70 -14.00 -19.21 0.06
N LYS A 71 -14.63 -19.52 -1.08
CA LYS A 71 -14.77 -20.88 -1.64
C LYS A 71 -14.11 -21.04 -3.01
N SER A 72 -13.47 -19.99 -3.53
CA SER A 72 -12.89 -20.02 -4.87
C SER A 72 -11.55 -19.33 -4.89
N MET A 73 -10.52 -20.09 -5.23
CA MET A 73 -9.16 -19.59 -5.35
C MET A 73 -9.03 -18.49 -6.40
N GLN A 74 -9.76 -18.60 -7.50
CA GLN A 74 -9.75 -17.62 -8.58
C GLN A 74 -10.40 -16.30 -8.14
N LYS A 75 -11.57 -16.35 -7.49
CA LYS A 75 -12.22 -15.14 -6.97
C LYS A 75 -11.37 -14.48 -5.89
N LEU A 76 -10.70 -15.27 -5.05
CA LEU A 76 -9.80 -14.77 -4.03
C LEU A 76 -8.58 -14.08 -4.64
N TYR A 77 -8.02 -14.61 -5.72
CA TYR A 77 -6.95 -13.94 -6.48
C TYR A 77 -7.37 -12.54 -6.92
N THR A 78 -8.52 -12.43 -7.60
CA THR A 78 -9.04 -11.14 -8.08
C THR A 78 -9.24 -10.16 -6.94
N LEU A 79 -9.88 -10.58 -5.84
CA LEU A 79 -10.10 -9.70 -4.69
C LEU A 79 -8.78 -9.21 -4.07
N VAL A 80 -7.81 -10.11 -3.85
CA VAL A 80 -6.53 -9.77 -3.24
C VAL A 80 -5.74 -8.83 -4.16
N TYR A 81 -5.76 -9.08 -5.46
CA TYR A 81 -5.15 -8.23 -6.48
C TYR A 81 -5.75 -6.81 -6.47
N ASP A 82 -7.06 -6.68 -6.58
CA ASP A 82 -7.73 -5.38 -6.64
C ASP A 82 -7.45 -4.53 -5.39
N LYS A 83 -7.48 -5.18 -4.21
CA LYS A 83 -7.16 -4.52 -2.95
C LYS A 83 -5.68 -4.11 -2.88
N ALA A 84 -4.76 -4.95 -3.34
CA ALA A 84 -3.34 -4.62 -3.36
C ALA A 84 -3.04 -3.45 -4.30
N VAL A 85 -3.64 -3.42 -5.49
CA VAL A 85 -3.54 -2.30 -6.44
C VAL A 85 -4.09 -1.01 -5.85
N ALA A 86 -5.24 -1.07 -5.16
CA ALA A 86 -5.81 0.09 -4.49
C ALA A 86 -4.89 0.64 -3.39
N HIS A 87 -4.29 -0.25 -2.59
CA HIS A 87 -3.35 0.13 -1.53
C HIS A 87 -2.09 0.76 -2.11
N GLU A 88 -1.54 0.20 -3.19
CA GLU A 88 -0.37 0.76 -3.88
C GLU A 88 -0.66 2.16 -4.43
N ARG A 89 -1.81 2.34 -5.10
CA ARG A 89 -2.24 3.66 -5.60
C ARG A 89 -2.33 4.70 -4.49
N HIS A 90 -2.97 4.34 -3.37
CA HIS A 90 -3.11 5.23 -2.22
C HIS A 90 -1.75 5.57 -1.59
N PHE A 91 -0.85 4.59 -1.47
CA PHE A 91 0.50 4.81 -0.97
C PHE A 91 1.29 5.80 -1.84
N GLN A 92 1.26 5.61 -3.17
CA GLN A 92 1.93 6.49 -4.11
C GLN A 92 1.34 7.91 -4.10
N GLN A 93 0.02 8.03 -4.01
CA GLN A 93 -0.65 9.33 -3.88
C GLN A 93 -0.26 10.05 -2.60
N ASN A 94 -0.28 9.38 -1.44
CA ASN A 94 0.13 9.96 -0.17
C ASN A 94 1.62 10.36 -0.18
N LYS A 95 2.49 9.55 -0.80
CA LYS A 95 3.90 9.89 -0.97
C LYS A 95 4.07 11.18 -1.78
N ARG A 96 3.36 11.34 -2.89
CA ARG A 96 3.37 12.56 -3.72
C ARG A 96 2.88 13.79 -2.95
N GLN A 97 1.78 13.67 -2.21
CA GLN A 97 1.25 14.77 -1.39
C GLN A 97 2.24 15.24 -0.32
N ARG A 98 2.90 14.30 0.37
CA ARG A 98 3.92 14.63 1.38
C ARG A 98 5.14 15.33 0.79
N MET A 99 5.56 14.94 -0.43
CA MET A 99 6.66 15.62 -1.13
C MET A 99 6.29 17.06 -1.49
N MET A 100 5.07 17.29 -1.98
CA MET A 100 4.58 18.64 -2.32
C MET A 100 4.44 19.54 -1.09
N ALA A 101 3.98 18.99 0.05
CA ALA A 101 3.89 19.73 1.30
C ALA A 101 5.27 20.19 1.81
N LYS A 102 6.30 19.32 1.70
CA LYS A 102 7.68 19.66 2.08
C LYS A 102 8.30 20.76 1.20
N VAL A 103 7.97 20.80 -0.09
CA VAL A 103 8.43 21.87 -1.00
C VAL A 103 7.80 23.21 -0.62
N LYS A 104 6.50 23.22 -0.28
CA LYS A 104 5.77 24.45 0.09
C LYS A 104 6.28 25.09 1.38
N ASP A 105 6.73 24.28 2.35
CA ASP A 105 7.31 24.74 3.61
C ASP A 105 8.69 25.38 3.41
N LYS A 106 9.56 24.74 2.60
CA LYS A 106 10.90 25.24 2.29
C LYS A 106 10.90 26.56 1.51
N SER A 107 9.91 26.78 0.65
CA SER A 107 9.72 28.05 -0.07
C SER A 107 9.22 29.21 0.81
N LYS A 108 8.64 28.91 1.99
CA LYS A 108 8.16 29.93 2.93
C LYS A 108 9.27 30.45 3.85
N ASP A 109 10.24 29.59 4.18
CA ASP A 109 11.46 29.97 4.91
C ASP A 109 12.41 30.83 4.06
N SER A 110 12.51 30.51 2.76
CA SER A 110 13.39 31.23 1.82
C SER A 110 12.91 32.65 1.47
N SER A 111 11.64 32.99 1.73
CA SER A 111 11.08 34.33 1.45
C SER A 111 11.09 35.27 2.67
N ALA A 112 11.47 34.78 3.86
CA ALA A 112 11.59 35.61 5.07
C ALA A 112 12.96 36.31 5.20
N SER A 113 13.95 35.97 4.36
CA SER A 113 15.35 36.43 4.52
C SER A 113 15.70 37.75 3.83
N THR A 114 14.79 38.39 3.08
CA THR A 114 15.12 39.60 2.28
C THR A 114 14.61 40.93 2.86
N LYS A 115 14.23 40.99 4.14
CA LYS A 115 13.80 42.26 4.78
C LYS A 115 14.69 42.67 5.95
N SER A 116 16.01 42.74 5.72
CA SER A 116 16.94 43.46 6.61
C SER A 116 17.87 44.30 5.73
N GLY A 117 17.56 45.59 5.60
CA GLY A 117 18.41 46.49 4.82
C GLY A 117 17.75 47.81 4.47
N ARG A 118 17.55 48.69 5.46
CA ARG A 118 17.73 50.13 5.22
C ARG A 118 18.08 50.85 6.52
N ALA A 119 19.38 51.02 6.73
CA ALA A 119 19.95 51.93 7.71
C ALA A 119 19.46 53.36 7.42
N GLY A 120 18.88 54.01 8.43
CA GLY A 120 18.58 55.44 8.40
C GLY A 120 19.82 56.23 8.79
N THR A 121 20.41 56.96 7.84
CA THR A 121 21.48 57.94 8.11
C THR A 121 20.92 59.35 8.17
N ALA A 122 21.11 59.93 9.36
CA ALA A 122 21.24 61.33 9.80
C ALA A 122 20.98 62.54 8.85
N ALA A 123 20.17 63.46 9.40
CA ALA A 123 20.38 64.91 9.61
C ALA A 123 20.89 65.85 8.49
N ALA A 124 20.12 66.94 8.24
CA ALA A 124 20.61 68.33 8.18
C ALA A 124 19.46 69.36 8.02
N GLN A 125 19.26 70.21 9.03
CA GLN A 125 18.87 71.64 8.86
C GLN A 125 20.16 72.48 8.72
N PRO A 126 20.17 73.84 8.54
CA PRO A 126 19.16 74.84 8.14
C PRO A 126 19.68 75.81 7.03
N LYS A 127 18.95 76.88 6.69
CA LYS A 127 19.41 78.29 6.56
C LYS A 127 18.25 79.21 6.09
N LYS A 128 17.79 80.11 6.98
CA LYS A 128 17.97 81.58 7.02
C LYS A 128 16.94 82.35 6.20
#